data_AF-A0A2Z4K505-F1
#
_entry.id   AF-A0A2Z4K505-F1
#
_cell.length_a   1.000
_cell.length_b   1.000
_cell.length_c   1.000
_cell.angle_alpha   90.00
_cell.angle_beta   90.00
_cell.angle_gamma   90.00
#
_symmetry.space_group_name_H-M   'P 1'
#
loop_
_entity.id
_entity.type
_entity.pdbx_description
1 polymer ?
#
loop_
_entity_poly.entity_id
_entity_poly.type
_entity_poly.pdbx_seq_one_letter_code
_entity_poly.pdbx_strand_id
1 'polypeptide(L)'
;MERLPNNEDPAVLTTPLPYEQVLEIWRRQQELLGRVALGGDRKAILSDIVRLAESQTGDEMLASVLLLSEDGKRLEIGGAPSLPAEYNAAIEGMEIGRGEDPCATAAATGESIFVADLATDPLWQNFRELALSHGLAACWSVPIKASDGSVLGTFANYYREPHEPSRLDREIIEVLALTTSIALERMNLERMRQHAEEAKALVLEELQHRVKNAFALAQSLISLNVRGAATPQDLADKVNGKLRALASAQDLIIVRDASGRSDEMTSIRTLLATILGPLGFGDAANRISLSGSDQTVDAQSLSGLAMIFHELATNATKYGALKDASGTVSIEWQTTPEGLKIEWAETGGPPAQAPESQSFGTRLVATTIRQLGASIDHDWQGDGLRVTIVLPRTSVTV
;
A
#
# COMPACT_ATOMS: atom_id res chain seq x y z
N MET A 1 -53.54 22.75 44.54
CA MET A 1 -52.24 22.62 45.20
C MET A 1 -52.30 21.36 46.07
N GLU A 2 -52.40 20.21 45.41
CA GLU A 2 -52.50 18.90 46.05
C GLU A 2 -51.09 18.32 46.19
N ARG A 3 -50.70 18.03 47.43
CA ARG A 3 -49.43 17.39 47.76
C ARG A 3 -49.55 15.88 47.50
N LEU A 4 -48.65 15.38 46.66
CA LEU A 4 -48.39 13.96 46.44
C LEU A 4 -48.05 13.25 47.76
N PRO A 5 -48.57 12.04 48.02
CA PRO A 5 -48.01 11.16 49.03
C PRO A 5 -46.79 10.42 48.46
N ASN A 6 -45.72 10.45 49.24
CA ASN A 6 -44.54 9.60 49.17
C ASN A 6 -44.88 8.15 48.79
N ASN A 7 -44.16 7.62 47.80
CA ASN A 7 -43.91 6.18 47.70
C ASN A 7 -42.50 5.98 47.13
N GLU A 8 -41.49 6.33 47.93
CA GLU A 8 -40.15 5.78 47.76
C GLU A 8 -40.17 4.36 48.32
N ASP A 9 -40.00 3.37 47.45
CA ASP A 9 -39.86 1.98 47.83
C ASP A 9 -38.42 1.74 48.35
N PRO A 10 -38.22 1.39 49.64
CA PRO A 10 -36.90 1.24 50.21
C PRO A 10 -36.51 -0.24 50.25
N ALA A 11 -35.79 -0.74 49.24
CA ALA A 11 -34.77 -1.81 49.34
C ALA A 11 -34.51 -2.49 47.99
N VAL A 12 -33.41 -2.11 47.33
CA VAL A 12 -32.49 -3.09 46.74
C VAL A 12 -31.09 -2.66 47.18
N LEU A 13 -30.74 -2.96 48.43
CA LEU A 13 -29.35 -2.94 48.88
C LEU A 13 -28.68 -4.17 48.25
N THR A 14 -28.06 -3.99 47.08
CA THR A 14 -27.10 -4.97 46.56
C THR A 14 -25.95 -5.05 47.56
N THR A 15 -25.80 -6.21 48.20
CA THR A 15 -24.65 -6.51 49.05
C THR A 15 -23.38 -6.20 48.26
N PRO A 16 -22.45 -5.35 48.74
CA PRO A 16 -21.21 -5.10 48.03
C PRO A 16 -20.46 -6.42 47.84
N LEU A 17 -19.87 -6.61 46.65
CA LEU A 17 -19.07 -7.79 46.36
C LEU A 17 -17.96 -7.94 47.43
N PRO A 18 -17.71 -9.16 47.93
CA PRO A 18 -16.57 -9.44 48.79
C PRO A 18 -15.27 -8.85 48.21
N TYR A 19 -14.45 -8.23 49.06
CA TYR A 19 -13.19 -7.59 48.66
C TYR A 19 -12.28 -8.51 47.82
N GLU A 20 -12.26 -9.82 48.12
CA GLU A 20 -11.50 -10.81 47.36
C GLU A 20 -11.98 -10.96 45.90
N GLN A 21 -13.29 -10.86 45.64
CA GLN A 21 -13.84 -10.91 44.29
C GLN A 21 -13.47 -9.66 43.49
N VAL A 22 -13.53 -8.48 44.13
CA VAL A 22 -13.11 -7.22 43.50
C VAL A 22 -11.63 -7.25 43.12
N LEU A 23 -10.77 -7.77 43.99
CA LEU A 23 -9.34 -7.92 43.70
C LEU A 23 -9.07 -8.90 42.56
N GLU A 24 -9.81 -10.01 42.47
CA GLU A 24 -9.64 -10.99 41.40
C GLU A 24 -10.03 -10.41 40.04
N ILE A 25 -11.18 -9.71 39.96
CA ILE A 25 -11.60 -8.99 38.75
C ILE A 25 -10.52 -7.99 38.32
N TRP A 26 -10.01 -7.21 39.28
CA TRP A 26 -8.98 -6.22 39.00
C TRP A 26 -7.67 -6.84 38.50
N ARG A 27 -7.21 -7.96 39.10
CA ARG A 27 -6.02 -8.70 38.64
C ARG A 27 -6.19 -9.21 37.22
N ARG A 28 -7.33 -9.85 36.91
CA ARG A 28 -7.61 -10.37 35.58
C ARG A 28 -7.65 -9.25 34.53
N GLN A 29 -8.22 -8.08 34.86
CA GLN A 29 -8.19 -6.91 34.00
C GLN A 29 -6.75 -6.42 33.75
N GLN A 30 -5.91 -6.35 34.78
CA GLN A 30 -4.51 -5.95 34.65
C GLN A 30 -3.70 -6.92 33.77
N GLU A 31 -3.88 -8.23 33.95
CA GLU A 31 -3.22 -9.25 33.13
C GLU A 31 -3.64 -9.14 31.66
N LEU A 32 -4.92 -8.91 31.41
CA LEU A 32 -5.47 -8.74 30.08
C LEU A 32 -4.89 -7.50 29.39
N LEU A 33 -4.88 -6.35 30.07
CA LEU A 33 -4.26 -5.12 29.57
C LEU A 33 -2.76 -5.30 29.33
N GLY A 34 -2.07 -6.08 30.17
CA GLY A 34 -0.67 -6.45 29.96
C GLY A 34 -0.46 -7.23 28.66
N ARG A 35 -1.33 -8.19 28.34
CA ARG A 35 -1.26 -8.95 27.08
C ARG A 35 -1.59 -8.12 25.85
N VAL A 36 -2.52 -7.17 25.96
CA VAL A 36 -2.77 -6.16 24.92
C VAL A 36 -1.50 -5.35 24.67
N ALA A 37 -0.83 -4.89 25.72
CA ALA A 37 0.39 -4.10 25.61
C ALA A 37 1.57 -4.87 24.99
N LEU A 38 1.63 -6.19 25.21
CA LEU A 38 2.66 -7.09 24.68
C LEU A 38 2.34 -7.64 23.28
N GLY A 39 1.25 -7.21 22.64
CA GLY A 39 0.91 -7.64 21.28
C GLY A 39 0.43 -9.09 21.19
N GLY A 40 -0.33 -9.56 22.18
CA GLY A 40 -0.93 -10.89 22.14
C GLY A 40 -1.96 -11.07 21.01
N ASP A 41 -2.31 -12.33 20.72
CA ASP A 41 -3.27 -12.67 19.68
C ASP A 41 -4.65 -12.03 19.93
N ARG A 42 -5.19 -11.33 18.91
CA ARG A 42 -6.45 -10.58 19.00
C ARG A 42 -7.61 -11.47 19.42
N LYS A 43 -7.76 -12.65 18.80
CA LYS A 43 -8.89 -13.56 19.04
C LYS A 43 -8.81 -14.16 20.44
N ALA A 44 -7.61 -14.53 20.88
CA ALA A 44 -7.38 -15.00 22.24
C ALA A 44 -7.74 -13.93 23.27
N ILE A 45 -7.26 -12.69 23.09
CA ILE A 45 -7.53 -11.60 24.03
C ILE A 45 -9.03 -11.29 24.09
N LEU A 46 -9.72 -11.18 22.95
CA LEU A 46 -11.17 -10.94 22.94
C LEU A 46 -11.94 -12.09 23.61
N SER A 47 -11.52 -13.34 23.40
CA SER A 47 -12.11 -14.49 24.10
C SER A 47 -11.90 -14.41 25.61
N ASP A 48 -10.77 -13.89 26.07
CA ASP A 48 -10.50 -13.71 27.50
C ASP A 48 -11.28 -12.53 28.10
N ILE A 49 -11.51 -11.45 27.34
CA ILE A 49 -12.43 -10.38 27.75
C ILE A 49 -13.83 -10.95 27.96
N VAL A 50 -14.29 -11.80 27.03
CA VAL A 50 -15.61 -12.43 27.12
C VAL A 50 -15.70 -13.35 28.34
N ARG A 51 -14.71 -14.22 28.57
CA ARG A 51 -14.66 -15.06 29.79
C ARG A 51 -14.63 -14.25 31.07
N LEU A 52 -13.94 -13.10 31.06
CA LEU A 52 -13.92 -12.18 32.18
C LEU A 52 -15.32 -11.63 32.45
N ALA A 53 -16.03 -11.20 31.41
CA ALA A 53 -17.41 -10.72 31.52
C ALA A 53 -18.34 -11.80 32.08
N GLU A 54 -18.29 -13.02 31.52
CA GLU A 54 -19.08 -14.17 31.97
C GLU A 54 -18.84 -14.51 33.45
N SER A 55 -17.64 -14.25 33.97
CA SER A 55 -17.29 -14.49 35.38
C SER A 55 -17.72 -13.38 36.36
N GLN A 56 -18.19 -12.22 35.88
CA GLN A 56 -18.57 -11.08 36.73
C GLN A 56 -20.03 -11.10 37.18
N THR A 57 -20.89 -11.73 36.39
CA THR A 57 -22.27 -12.07 36.76
C THR A 57 -22.30 -13.52 37.22
N GLY A 58 -23.30 -13.95 38.01
CA GLY A 58 -23.42 -15.36 38.40
C GLY A 58 -23.52 -16.33 37.21
N ASP A 59 -23.67 -17.64 37.49
CA ASP A 59 -23.60 -18.79 36.55
C ASP A 59 -24.60 -18.80 35.35
N GLU A 60 -25.21 -17.67 34.98
CA GLU A 60 -26.31 -17.60 34.01
C GLU A 60 -26.06 -16.72 32.77
N MET A 61 -24.97 -15.93 32.74
CA MET A 61 -24.68 -15.01 31.63
C MET A 61 -23.62 -15.57 30.68
N LEU A 62 -23.92 -15.56 29.39
CA LEU A 62 -22.99 -15.84 28.30
C LEU A 62 -22.70 -14.53 27.57
N ALA A 63 -21.51 -14.38 26.97
CA ALA A 63 -21.20 -13.15 26.25
C ALA A 63 -20.53 -13.41 24.90
N SER A 64 -20.52 -12.36 24.07
CA SER A 64 -19.76 -12.32 22.83
C SER A 64 -19.30 -10.90 22.50
N VAL A 65 -18.19 -10.84 21.76
CA VAL A 65 -17.73 -9.65 21.06
C VAL A 65 -17.84 -9.94 19.57
N LEU A 66 -18.67 -9.17 18.88
CA LEU A 66 -18.74 -9.13 17.42
C LEU A 66 -18.01 -7.89 16.93
N LEU A 67 -17.23 -8.03 15.88
CA LEU A 67 -16.41 -6.97 15.30
C LEU A 67 -17.02 -6.52 13.99
N LEU A 68 -17.00 -5.22 13.73
CA LEU A 68 -17.36 -4.72 12.42
C LEU A 68 -16.29 -5.13 11.40
N SER A 69 -16.72 -5.70 10.28
CA SER A 69 -15.87 -6.04 9.14
C SER A 69 -15.19 -4.80 8.56
N GLU A 70 -14.07 -4.98 7.85
CA GLU A 70 -13.32 -3.86 7.27
C GLU A 70 -14.13 -3.06 6.24
N ASP A 71 -15.10 -3.70 5.55
CA ASP A 71 -16.00 -3.03 4.62
C ASP A 71 -17.15 -2.27 5.31
N GLY A 72 -17.26 -2.39 6.64
CA GLY A 72 -18.25 -1.72 7.47
C GLY A 72 -19.67 -2.26 7.31
N LYS A 73 -19.87 -3.45 6.74
CA LYS A 73 -21.20 -3.98 6.41
C LYS A 73 -21.65 -5.16 7.24
N ARG A 74 -20.73 -5.84 7.92
CA ARG A 74 -20.99 -7.11 8.58
C ARG A 74 -20.39 -7.18 9.97
N LEU A 75 -20.97 -8.03 10.81
CA LEU A 75 -20.45 -8.40 12.12
C LEU A 75 -19.80 -9.78 12.05
N GLU A 76 -18.55 -9.84 12.48
CA GLU A 76 -17.72 -11.05 12.50
C GLU A 76 -17.38 -11.46 13.94
N ILE A 77 -17.21 -12.75 14.21
CA ILE A 77 -16.94 -13.21 15.58
C ILE A 77 -15.53 -12.80 16.02
N GLY A 78 -15.45 -11.85 16.96
CA GLY A 78 -14.22 -11.49 17.65
C GLY A 78 -13.89 -12.42 18.81
N GLY A 79 -14.90 -12.79 19.59
CA GLY A 79 -14.79 -13.75 20.69
C GLY A 79 -16.16 -14.18 21.21
N ALA A 80 -16.39 -15.48 21.35
CA ALA A 80 -17.65 -16.06 21.84
C ALA A 80 -17.41 -17.49 22.39
N PRO A 81 -16.54 -17.66 23.40
CA PRO A 81 -15.99 -18.96 23.77
C PRO A 81 -16.98 -19.90 24.44
N SER A 82 -18.05 -19.37 25.06
CA SER A 82 -19.03 -20.16 25.81
C SER A 82 -20.37 -20.29 25.10
N LEU A 83 -20.58 -19.55 24.00
CA LEU A 83 -21.74 -19.74 23.13
C LEU A 83 -21.61 -21.04 22.32
N PRO A 84 -22.73 -21.72 22.00
CA PRO A 84 -22.71 -22.92 21.18
C PRO A 84 -22.09 -22.66 19.80
N ALA A 85 -21.29 -23.61 19.32
CA ALA A 85 -20.60 -23.46 18.04
C ALA A 85 -21.58 -23.29 16.85
N GLU A 86 -22.71 -23.99 16.86
CA GLU A 86 -23.77 -23.85 15.86
C GLU A 86 -24.38 -22.45 15.86
N TYR A 87 -24.60 -21.90 17.04
CA TYR A 87 -25.07 -20.52 17.19
C TYR A 87 -24.04 -19.52 16.66
N ASN A 88 -22.78 -19.65 17.06
CA ASN A 88 -21.68 -18.80 16.56
C ASN A 88 -21.57 -18.84 15.04
N ALA A 89 -21.72 -20.02 14.41
CA ALA A 89 -21.67 -20.16 12.96
C ALA A 89 -22.84 -19.47 12.26
N ALA A 90 -24.01 -19.41 12.90
CA ALA A 90 -25.19 -18.75 12.34
C ALA A 90 -25.12 -17.22 12.40
N ILE A 91 -24.42 -16.68 13.40
CA ILE A 91 -24.25 -15.23 13.59
C ILE A 91 -22.96 -14.68 12.97
N GLU A 92 -22.11 -15.53 12.39
CA GLU A 92 -20.90 -15.13 11.69
C GLU A 92 -21.23 -14.42 10.37
N GLY A 93 -20.73 -13.20 10.19
CA GLY A 93 -20.90 -12.42 8.96
C GLY A 93 -22.29 -11.81 8.78
N MET A 94 -23.07 -11.65 9.86
CA MET A 94 -24.39 -11.00 9.81
C MET A 94 -24.30 -9.57 9.28
N GLU A 95 -25.22 -9.17 8.40
CA GLU A 95 -25.26 -7.82 7.87
C GLU A 95 -25.75 -6.82 8.93
N ILE A 96 -25.14 -5.63 8.99
CA ILE A 96 -25.60 -4.57 9.87
C ILE A 96 -26.91 -3.97 9.34
N GLY A 97 -27.87 -3.74 10.23
CA GLY A 97 -29.19 -3.26 9.84
C GLY A 97 -30.03 -2.89 11.06
N ARG A 98 -31.01 -2.00 10.87
CA ARG A 98 -31.98 -1.67 11.91
C ARG A 98 -33.13 -2.68 11.90
N GLY A 99 -33.42 -3.29 13.05
CA GLY A 99 -34.68 -4.00 13.26
C GLY A 99 -34.65 -5.51 13.06
N GLU A 100 -33.48 -6.10 12.81
CA GLU A 100 -33.35 -7.53 12.45
C GLU A 100 -32.68 -8.41 13.53
N ASP A 101 -31.81 -7.80 14.34
CA ASP A 101 -31.06 -8.42 15.44
C ASP A 101 -30.53 -7.31 16.38
N PRO A 102 -30.42 -7.52 17.71
CA PRO A 102 -29.88 -6.52 18.63
C PRO A 102 -28.44 -6.10 18.36
N CYS A 103 -27.57 -7.01 17.94
CA CYS A 103 -26.17 -6.70 17.62
C CYS A 103 -26.07 -5.89 16.33
N ALA A 104 -26.72 -6.35 15.26
CA ALA A 104 -26.79 -5.62 13.99
C ALA A 104 -27.40 -4.21 14.17
N THR A 105 -28.45 -4.10 14.99
CA THR A 105 -29.09 -2.82 15.27
C THR A 105 -28.18 -1.92 16.08
N ALA A 106 -27.56 -2.40 17.17
CA ALA A 106 -26.63 -1.61 17.97
C ALA A 106 -25.42 -1.14 17.14
N ALA A 107 -24.92 -1.98 16.23
CA ALA A 107 -23.85 -1.61 15.31
C ALA A 107 -24.27 -0.49 14.34
N ALA A 108 -25.48 -0.60 13.78
CA ALA A 108 -26.00 0.36 12.81
C ALA A 108 -26.44 1.71 13.43
N THR A 109 -26.92 1.71 14.67
CA THR A 109 -27.40 2.92 15.34
C THR A 109 -26.35 3.57 16.23
N GLY A 110 -25.38 2.80 16.73
CA GLY A 110 -24.51 3.23 17.81
C GLY A 110 -25.25 3.42 19.13
N GLU A 111 -26.41 2.79 19.31
CA GLU A 111 -27.20 2.83 20.55
C GLU A 111 -27.29 1.44 21.18
N SER A 112 -27.36 1.38 22.52
CA SER A 112 -27.52 0.12 23.24
C SER A 112 -28.93 -0.44 23.07
N ILE A 113 -29.03 -1.72 22.75
CA ILE A 113 -30.28 -2.45 22.53
C ILE A 113 -30.44 -3.52 23.61
N PHE A 114 -31.55 -3.49 24.35
CA PHE A 114 -31.83 -4.41 25.44
C PHE A 114 -33.11 -5.18 25.15
N VAL A 115 -33.00 -6.47 24.89
CA VAL A 115 -34.13 -7.39 24.74
C VAL A 115 -34.23 -8.26 25.99
N ALA A 116 -35.28 -8.02 26.78
CA ALA A 116 -35.51 -8.72 28.04
C ALA A 116 -36.11 -10.12 27.85
N ASP A 117 -36.88 -10.34 26.80
CA ASP A 117 -37.48 -11.63 26.46
C ASP A 117 -37.46 -11.87 24.94
N LEU A 118 -36.59 -12.78 24.49
CA LEU A 118 -36.44 -13.12 23.07
C LEU A 118 -37.70 -13.77 22.47
N ALA A 119 -38.51 -14.45 23.29
CA ALA A 119 -39.67 -15.18 22.81
C ALA A 119 -40.77 -14.26 22.29
N THR A 120 -40.84 -13.04 22.83
CA THR A 120 -41.90 -12.07 22.52
C THR A 120 -41.40 -10.85 21.74
N ASP A 121 -40.10 -10.55 21.77
CA ASP A 121 -39.56 -9.34 21.15
C ASP A 121 -39.54 -9.40 19.60
N PRO A 122 -40.03 -8.35 18.91
CA PRO A 122 -40.10 -8.31 17.45
C PRO A 122 -38.74 -8.24 16.74
N LEU A 123 -37.66 -7.82 17.40
CA LEU A 123 -36.30 -7.79 16.82
C LEU A 123 -35.75 -9.19 16.55
N TRP A 124 -36.32 -10.23 17.13
CA TRP A 124 -35.81 -11.60 17.04
C TRP A 124 -36.54 -12.47 16.02
N GLN A 125 -37.43 -11.93 15.19
CA GLN A 125 -38.25 -12.73 14.27
C GLN A 125 -37.43 -13.72 13.41
N ASN A 126 -36.22 -13.34 12.99
CA ASN A 126 -35.36 -14.16 12.13
C ASN A 126 -34.48 -15.17 12.91
N PHE A 127 -34.15 -14.89 14.18
CA PHE A 127 -33.18 -15.67 14.97
C PHE A 127 -33.79 -16.33 16.22
N ARG A 128 -35.07 -16.09 16.52
CA ARG A 128 -35.74 -16.53 17.76
C ARG A 128 -35.69 -18.04 17.95
N GLU A 129 -36.09 -18.81 16.94
CA GLU A 129 -36.14 -20.28 17.07
C GLU A 129 -34.74 -20.85 17.32
N LEU A 130 -33.73 -20.33 16.62
CA LEU A 130 -32.35 -20.73 16.80
C LEU A 130 -31.84 -20.38 18.21
N ALA A 131 -32.03 -19.14 18.67
CA ALA A 131 -31.57 -18.70 19.98
C ALA A 131 -32.24 -19.46 21.14
N LEU A 132 -33.56 -19.66 21.06
CA LEU A 132 -34.32 -20.44 22.05
C LEU A 132 -33.89 -21.91 22.06
N SER A 133 -33.60 -22.51 20.89
CA SER A 133 -33.12 -23.90 20.81
C SER A 133 -31.78 -24.12 21.52
N HIS A 134 -30.98 -23.05 21.64
CA HIS A 134 -29.72 -23.02 22.37
C HIS A 134 -29.87 -22.52 23.82
N GLY A 135 -31.09 -22.32 24.29
CA GLY A 135 -31.40 -21.93 25.67
C GLY A 135 -31.12 -20.46 25.98
N LEU A 136 -31.11 -19.58 24.96
CA LEU A 136 -30.99 -18.14 25.14
C LEU A 136 -32.39 -17.52 25.21
N ALA A 137 -32.66 -16.73 26.25
CA ALA A 137 -33.97 -16.13 26.53
C ALA A 137 -33.95 -14.60 26.68
N ALA A 138 -32.79 -13.99 26.88
CA ALA A 138 -32.60 -12.54 26.78
C ALA A 138 -31.30 -12.20 26.05
N CYS A 139 -31.24 -11.03 25.41
CA CYS A 139 -30.02 -10.52 24.78
C CYS A 139 -29.90 -9.01 24.92
N TRP A 140 -28.75 -8.56 25.41
CA TRP A 140 -28.40 -7.15 25.48
C TRP A 140 -27.17 -6.90 24.65
N SER A 141 -27.19 -5.87 23.82
CA SER A 141 -26.09 -5.51 22.95
C SER A 141 -25.74 -4.05 23.13
N VAL A 142 -24.47 -3.77 23.40
CA VAL A 142 -23.92 -2.42 23.47
C VAL A 142 -22.88 -2.21 22.38
N PRO A 143 -22.86 -1.04 21.74
CA PRO A 143 -21.85 -0.73 20.73
C PRO A 143 -20.48 -0.55 21.38
N ILE A 144 -19.46 -1.18 20.80
CA ILE A 144 -18.06 -0.91 21.12
C ILE A 144 -17.65 0.28 20.26
N LYS A 145 -17.51 1.46 20.87
CA LYS A 145 -17.18 2.69 20.15
C LYS A 145 -15.71 3.06 20.31
N ALA A 146 -15.07 3.41 19.21
CA ALA A 146 -13.75 4.02 19.21
C ALA A 146 -13.79 5.42 19.86
N SER A 147 -12.60 5.96 20.13
CA SER A 147 -12.43 7.31 20.70
C SER A 147 -13.01 8.43 19.82
N ASP A 148 -13.12 8.21 18.50
CA ASP A 148 -13.73 9.15 17.54
C ASP A 148 -15.26 9.01 17.41
N GLY A 149 -15.86 8.06 18.15
CA GLY A 149 -17.30 7.78 18.14
C GLY A 149 -17.74 6.78 17.07
N SER A 150 -16.85 6.32 16.19
CA SER A 150 -17.15 5.25 15.24
C SER A 150 -17.38 3.91 15.95
N VAL A 151 -18.21 3.04 15.37
CA VAL A 151 -18.51 1.73 15.95
C VAL A 151 -17.50 0.70 15.43
N LEU A 152 -16.79 0.04 16.35
CA LEU A 152 -15.83 -1.03 16.07
C LEU A 152 -16.47 -2.43 16.08
N GLY A 153 -17.67 -2.54 16.63
CA GLY A 153 -18.37 -3.80 16.85
C GLY A 153 -19.40 -3.70 17.97
N THR A 154 -19.84 -4.84 18.49
CA THR A 154 -20.79 -4.92 19.59
C THR A 154 -20.33 -5.90 20.67
N PHE A 155 -20.65 -5.56 21.91
CA PHE A 155 -20.53 -6.45 23.05
C PHE A 155 -21.93 -6.93 23.42
N ALA A 156 -22.17 -8.23 23.35
CA ALA A 156 -23.48 -8.81 23.61
C ALA A 156 -23.45 -9.77 24.79
N ASN A 157 -24.45 -9.65 25.66
CA ASN A 157 -24.72 -10.54 26.77
C ASN A 157 -26.00 -11.32 26.50
N TYR A 158 -26.03 -12.57 26.92
CA TYR A 158 -27.15 -13.48 26.77
C TYR A 158 -27.46 -14.13 28.12
N TYR A 159 -28.75 -14.32 28.39
CA TYR A 159 -29.22 -15.00 29.60
C TYR A 159 -30.13 -16.16 29.24
N ARG A 160 -30.19 -17.16 30.12
CA ARG A 160 -31.03 -18.36 29.93
C ARG A 160 -32.48 -18.18 30.33
N GLU A 161 -32.77 -17.12 31.06
CA GLU A 161 -34.12 -16.71 31.46
C GLU A 161 -34.38 -15.27 31.02
N PRO A 162 -35.65 -14.88 30.83
CA PRO A 162 -36.01 -13.49 30.59
C PRO A 162 -35.45 -12.60 31.69
N HIS A 163 -34.71 -11.56 31.30
CA HIS A 163 -33.93 -10.77 32.24
C HIS A 163 -33.86 -9.31 31.80
N GLU A 164 -34.32 -8.41 32.67
CA GLU A 164 -34.16 -6.97 32.51
C GLU A 164 -32.86 -6.49 33.17
N PRO A 165 -32.07 -5.63 32.50
CA PRO A 165 -30.82 -5.16 33.06
C PRO A 165 -31.06 -4.20 34.23
N SER A 166 -30.50 -4.54 35.39
CA SER A 166 -30.43 -3.61 36.51
C SER A 166 -29.50 -2.43 36.17
N ARG A 167 -29.50 -1.41 37.02
CA ARG A 167 -28.57 -0.29 36.86
C ARG A 167 -27.10 -0.73 36.89
N LEU A 168 -26.77 -1.66 37.78
CA LEU A 168 -25.40 -2.17 37.90
C LEU A 168 -24.98 -2.94 36.65
N ASP A 169 -25.88 -3.74 36.07
CA ASP A 169 -25.60 -4.50 34.86
C ASP A 169 -25.27 -3.59 33.67
N ARG A 170 -25.99 -2.47 33.57
CA ARG A 170 -25.75 -1.44 32.54
C ARG A 170 -24.38 -0.78 32.73
N GLU A 171 -24.03 -0.42 33.96
CA GLU A 171 -22.71 0.17 34.26
C GLU A 171 -21.56 -0.82 33.97
N ILE A 172 -21.74 -2.11 34.31
CA ILE A 172 -20.73 -3.16 34.04
C ILE A 172 -20.54 -3.38 32.54
N ILE A 173 -21.62 -3.55 31.77
CA ILE A 173 -21.50 -3.81 30.33
C ILE A 173 -20.90 -2.62 29.57
N GLU A 174 -21.19 -1.39 29.99
CA GLU A 174 -20.56 -0.18 29.45
C GLU A 174 -19.04 -0.15 29.72
N VAL A 175 -18.62 -0.51 30.94
CA VAL A 175 -17.19 -0.59 31.29
C VAL A 175 -16.48 -1.69 30.50
N LEU A 176 -17.12 -2.84 30.29
CA LEU A 176 -16.58 -3.93 29.48
C LEU A 176 -16.47 -3.55 28.00
N ALA A 177 -17.48 -2.88 27.45
CA ALA A 177 -17.45 -2.37 26.08
C ALA A 177 -16.33 -1.33 25.90
N LEU A 178 -16.16 -0.41 26.86
CA LEU A 178 -15.06 0.55 26.86
C LEU A 178 -13.69 -0.13 26.95
N THR A 179 -13.54 -1.13 27.82
CA THR A 179 -12.30 -1.90 27.95
C THR A 179 -11.97 -2.63 26.66
N THR A 180 -12.98 -3.21 26.01
CA THR A 180 -12.85 -3.86 24.70
C THR A 180 -12.44 -2.86 23.63
N SER A 181 -13.02 -1.66 23.63
CA SER A 181 -12.65 -0.58 22.70
C SER A 181 -11.17 -0.20 22.82
N ILE A 182 -10.70 0.08 24.04
CA ILE A 182 -9.30 0.43 24.30
C ILE A 182 -8.35 -0.68 23.83
N ALA A 183 -8.71 -1.95 24.09
CA ALA A 183 -7.93 -3.10 23.65
C ALA A 183 -7.85 -3.18 22.12
N LEU A 184 -8.98 -3.01 21.42
CA LEU A 184 -9.05 -3.04 19.96
C LEU A 184 -8.29 -1.89 19.32
N GLU A 185 -8.46 -0.65 19.81
CA GLU A 185 -7.73 0.52 19.32
C GLU A 185 -6.22 0.31 19.46
N ARG A 186 -5.76 -0.21 20.61
CA ARG A 186 -4.35 -0.48 20.84
C ARG A 186 -3.79 -1.54 19.90
N MET A 187 -4.52 -2.63 19.66
CA MET A 187 -4.12 -3.69 18.74
C MET A 187 -4.07 -3.19 17.29
N ASN A 188 -5.05 -2.39 16.88
CA ASN A 188 -5.10 -1.81 15.54
C ASN A 188 -3.93 -0.85 15.30
N LEU A 189 -3.61 0.00 16.29
CA LEU A 189 -2.45 0.89 16.24
C LEU A 189 -1.14 0.11 16.12
N GLU A 190 -0.96 -0.97 16.89
CA GLU A 190 0.27 -1.78 16.81
C GLU A 190 0.38 -2.49 15.46
N ARG A 191 -0.72 -3.03 14.91
CA ARG A 191 -0.74 -3.64 13.58
C ARG A 191 -0.38 -2.63 12.49
N MET A 192 -0.97 -1.42 12.53
CA MET A 192 -0.62 -0.35 11.59
C MET A 192 0.86 0.02 11.68
N ARG A 193 1.40 0.11 12.89
CA ARG A 193 2.81 0.39 13.14
C ARG A 193 3.73 -0.69 12.55
N GLN A 194 3.38 -1.96 12.73
CA GLN A 194 4.13 -3.10 12.18
C GLN A 194 4.12 -3.07 10.65
N HIS A 195 2.96 -2.94 10.02
CA HIS A 195 2.84 -2.83 8.56
C HIS A 195 3.63 -1.63 8.00
N ALA A 196 3.61 -0.50 8.70
CA ALA A 196 4.38 0.68 8.29
C ALA A 196 5.90 0.43 8.35
N GLU A 197 6.39 -0.26 9.37
CA GLU A 197 7.81 -0.57 9.49
C GLU A 197 8.26 -1.61 8.44
N GLU A 198 7.42 -2.60 8.13
CA GLU A 198 7.67 -3.56 7.05
C GLU A 198 7.70 -2.88 5.67
N ALA A 199 6.73 -2.02 5.38
CA ALA A 199 6.70 -1.24 4.14
C ALA A 199 7.94 -0.33 4.01
N LYS A 200 8.34 0.32 5.11
CA LYS A 200 9.56 1.13 5.15
C LYS A 200 10.82 0.28 4.94
N ALA A 201 10.91 -0.92 5.51
CA ALA A 201 12.05 -1.81 5.31
C ALA A 201 12.19 -2.21 3.83
N LEU A 202 11.08 -2.53 3.16
CA LEU A 202 11.06 -2.84 1.73
C LEU A 202 11.56 -1.65 0.89
N VAL A 203 11.08 -0.44 1.17
CA VAL A 203 11.53 0.79 0.49
C VAL A 203 13.03 1.02 0.70
N LEU A 204 13.53 0.81 1.93
CA LEU A 204 14.96 0.97 2.22
C LEU A 204 15.82 -0.05 1.48
N GLU A 205 15.38 -1.30 1.34
CA GLU A 205 16.10 -2.33 0.58
C GLU A 205 16.20 -1.95 -0.90
N GLU A 206 15.09 -1.53 -1.51
CA GLU A 206 15.07 -1.09 -2.91
C GLU A 206 15.94 0.17 -3.13
N LEU A 207 15.89 1.13 -2.21
CA LEU A 207 16.76 2.31 -2.25
C LEU A 207 18.24 1.93 -2.16
N GLN A 208 18.61 1.02 -1.25
CA GLN A 208 19.99 0.55 -1.13
C GLN A 208 20.46 -0.14 -2.42
N HIS A 209 19.60 -0.95 -3.04
CA HIS A 209 19.91 -1.58 -4.32
C HIS A 209 20.14 -0.55 -5.42
N ARG A 210 19.26 0.45 -5.56
CA ARG A 210 19.40 1.54 -6.53
C ARG A 210 20.67 2.37 -6.31
N VAL A 211 20.98 2.69 -5.06
CA VAL A 211 22.20 3.43 -4.70
C VAL A 211 23.44 2.63 -5.07
N LYS A 212 23.51 1.34 -4.74
CA LYS A 212 24.63 0.46 -5.13
C LYS A 212 24.79 0.41 -6.65
N ASN A 213 23.69 0.30 -7.40
CA ASN A 213 23.71 0.30 -8.86
C ASN A 213 24.23 1.62 -9.43
N ALA A 214 23.79 2.77 -8.90
CA ALA A 214 24.27 4.08 -9.31
C ALA A 214 25.79 4.24 -9.05
N PHE A 215 26.29 3.80 -7.90
CA PHE A 215 27.73 3.83 -7.61
C PHE A 215 28.53 2.89 -8.53
N ALA A 216 28.04 1.68 -8.80
CA ALA A 216 28.70 0.75 -9.71
C ALA A 216 28.78 1.32 -11.15
N LEU A 217 27.72 2.00 -11.60
CA LEU A 217 27.70 2.72 -12.87
C LEU A 217 28.71 3.88 -12.86
N ALA A 218 28.71 4.72 -11.83
CA ALA A 218 29.65 5.83 -11.71
C ALA A 218 31.12 5.37 -11.70
N GLN A 219 31.44 4.32 -10.94
CA GLN A 219 32.78 3.72 -10.92
C GLN A 219 33.16 3.18 -12.31
N SER A 220 32.24 2.48 -12.98
CA SER A 220 32.46 1.99 -14.35
C SER A 220 32.73 3.12 -15.33
N LEU A 221 31.98 4.23 -15.24
CA LEU A 221 32.20 5.43 -16.06
C LEU A 221 33.60 6.00 -15.83
N ILE A 222 34.07 6.11 -14.60
CA ILE A 222 35.42 6.63 -14.30
C ILE A 222 36.49 5.68 -14.83
N SER A 223 36.47 4.40 -14.42
CA SER A 223 37.51 3.43 -14.77
C SER A 223 37.66 3.19 -16.27
N LEU A 224 36.59 3.37 -17.04
CA LEU A 224 36.59 3.13 -18.48
C LEU A 224 36.92 4.39 -19.31
N ASN A 225 36.68 5.61 -18.80
CA ASN A 225 37.09 6.86 -19.49
C ASN A 225 38.57 7.23 -19.25
N VAL A 226 39.19 6.80 -18.14
CA VAL A 226 40.59 7.14 -17.80
C VAL A 226 41.58 6.77 -18.92
N ARG A 227 41.34 5.67 -19.65
CA ARG A 227 42.25 5.18 -20.71
C ARG A 227 42.11 5.93 -22.04
N GLY A 228 41.05 6.71 -22.25
CA GLY A 228 40.74 7.39 -23.51
C GLY A 228 40.60 8.90 -23.38
N ALA A 229 40.99 9.47 -22.24
CA ALA A 229 41.00 10.91 -22.01
C ALA A 229 42.36 11.49 -22.39
N ALA A 230 42.36 12.55 -23.17
CA ALA A 230 43.60 13.24 -23.57
C ALA A 230 44.17 14.08 -22.41
N THR A 231 43.31 14.59 -21.53
CA THR A 231 43.66 15.41 -20.38
C THR A 231 42.74 15.10 -19.18
N PRO A 232 43.14 15.46 -17.94
CA PRO A 232 42.24 15.38 -16.79
C PRO A 232 40.92 16.16 -16.98
N GLN A 233 40.95 17.27 -17.70
CA GLN A 233 39.75 18.06 -18.00
C GLN A 233 38.82 17.32 -18.98
N ASP A 234 39.37 16.72 -20.04
CA ASP A 234 38.61 15.89 -20.99
C ASP A 234 37.96 14.68 -20.29
N LEU A 235 38.64 14.08 -19.31
CA LEU A 235 38.05 13.04 -18.46
C LEU A 235 36.87 13.57 -17.64
N ALA A 236 37.03 14.72 -16.97
CA ALA A 236 35.99 15.32 -16.15
C ALA A 236 34.75 15.69 -16.98
N ASP A 237 34.95 16.29 -18.16
CA ASP A 237 33.85 16.68 -19.05
C ASP A 237 33.10 15.45 -19.58
N LYS A 238 33.82 14.39 -20.00
CA LYS A 238 33.24 13.12 -20.45
C LYS A 238 32.43 12.42 -19.35
N VAL A 239 32.91 12.39 -18.11
CA VAL A 239 32.19 11.76 -16.99
C VAL A 239 30.98 12.59 -16.58
N ASN A 240 31.12 13.91 -16.46
CA ASN A 240 30.02 14.79 -16.04
C ASN A 240 28.86 14.82 -17.05
N GLY A 241 29.14 14.80 -18.35
CA GLY A 241 28.10 14.73 -19.38
C GLY A 241 27.22 13.47 -19.25
N LYS A 242 27.86 12.32 -19.07
CA LYS A 242 27.19 11.03 -18.90
C LYS A 242 26.39 10.94 -17.59
N LEU A 243 26.95 11.46 -16.49
CA LEU A 243 26.24 11.55 -15.22
C LEU A 243 24.99 12.43 -15.31
N ARG A 244 25.05 13.56 -16.04
CA ARG A 244 23.86 14.41 -16.27
C ARG A 244 22.79 13.69 -17.09
N ALA A 245 23.17 12.99 -18.16
CA ALA A 245 22.21 12.23 -18.96
C ALA A 245 21.49 11.14 -18.13
N LEU A 246 22.24 10.44 -17.28
CA LEU A 246 21.67 9.47 -16.33
C LEU A 246 20.78 10.13 -15.27
N ALA A 247 21.20 11.26 -14.71
CA ALA A 247 20.41 12.02 -13.75
C ALA A 247 19.08 12.50 -14.35
N SER A 248 19.09 13.02 -15.59
CA SER A 248 17.87 13.42 -16.29
C SER A 248 16.93 12.24 -16.57
N ALA A 249 17.47 11.05 -16.88
CA ALA A 249 16.67 9.84 -17.00
C ALA A 249 16.07 9.40 -15.66
N GLN A 250 16.82 9.57 -14.55
CA GLN A 250 16.33 9.28 -13.20
C GLN A 250 15.27 10.27 -12.75
N ASP A 251 15.39 11.56 -13.07
CA ASP A 251 14.38 12.57 -12.75
C ASP A 251 13.04 12.25 -13.42
N LEU A 252 13.06 11.77 -14.67
CA LEU A 252 11.87 11.29 -15.37
C LEU A 252 11.21 10.08 -14.68
N ILE A 253 11.98 9.28 -13.94
CA ILE A 253 11.49 8.12 -13.17
C ILE A 253 10.97 8.56 -11.77
N ILE A 254 11.64 9.51 -11.11
CA ILE A 254 11.34 9.92 -9.72
C ILE A 254 10.11 10.83 -9.65
N VAL A 255 9.94 11.78 -10.57
CA VAL A 255 8.75 12.67 -10.60
C VAL A 255 7.44 11.86 -10.72
N ARG A 256 7.51 10.67 -11.33
CA ARG A 256 6.38 9.74 -11.44
C ARG A 256 6.00 9.10 -10.10
N ASP A 257 6.98 8.65 -9.33
CA ASP A 257 6.76 7.93 -8.07
C ASP A 257 6.01 8.79 -7.03
N ALA A 258 6.29 10.09 -6.99
CA ALA A 258 5.62 11.05 -6.11
C ALA A 258 4.15 11.35 -6.48
N SER A 259 3.72 11.04 -7.71
CA SER A 259 2.36 11.33 -8.21
C SER A 259 1.34 10.22 -7.93
N GLY A 260 1.76 9.11 -7.32
CA GLY A 260 0.87 7.99 -6.96
C GLY A 260 0.32 7.19 -8.16
N ARG A 261 0.76 7.50 -9.39
CA ARG A 261 0.35 6.81 -10.62
C ARG A 261 1.50 5.90 -11.07
N SER A 262 1.56 4.71 -10.49
CA SER A 262 2.62 3.72 -10.75
C SER A 262 2.65 3.18 -12.19
N ASP A 263 1.57 3.36 -12.97
CA ASP A 263 1.39 2.74 -14.29
C ASP A 263 1.68 3.65 -15.50
N GLU A 264 1.92 4.96 -15.34
CA GLU A 264 2.23 5.83 -16.48
C GLU A 264 3.73 5.75 -16.84
N MET A 265 4.04 4.91 -17.81
CA MET A 265 5.38 4.73 -18.37
C MET A 265 5.82 5.98 -19.17
N THR A 266 7.10 6.37 -19.11
CA THR A 266 7.60 7.56 -19.81
C THR A 266 7.71 7.29 -21.31
N SER A 267 7.23 8.22 -22.14
CA SER A 267 7.34 8.08 -23.58
C SER A 267 8.76 8.30 -24.09
N ILE A 268 9.15 7.55 -25.12
CA ILE A 268 10.45 7.69 -25.80
C ILE A 268 10.65 9.12 -26.30
N ARG A 269 9.57 9.77 -26.75
CA ARG A 269 9.60 11.16 -27.21
C ARG A 269 10.09 12.09 -26.12
N THR A 270 9.59 11.92 -24.89
CA THR A 270 9.99 12.73 -23.73
C THR A 270 11.47 12.53 -23.43
N LEU A 271 11.92 11.28 -23.38
CA LEU A 271 13.33 10.93 -23.16
C LEU A 271 14.25 11.61 -24.19
N LEU A 272 13.95 11.43 -25.49
CA LEU A 272 14.74 11.99 -26.58
C LEU A 272 14.75 13.52 -26.54
N ALA A 273 13.62 14.16 -26.28
CA ALA A 273 13.53 15.61 -26.15
C ALA A 273 14.41 16.13 -25.00
N THR A 274 14.42 15.45 -23.85
CA THR A 274 15.27 15.82 -22.70
C THR A 274 16.76 15.69 -23.02
N ILE A 275 17.17 14.62 -23.71
CA ILE A 275 18.58 14.37 -24.05
C ILE A 275 19.08 15.30 -25.15
N LEU A 276 18.24 15.55 -26.17
CA LEU A 276 18.63 16.28 -27.38
C LEU A 276 18.34 17.79 -27.27
N GLY A 277 17.54 18.23 -26.30
CA GLY A 277 17.28 19.65 -26.05
C GLY A 277 18.55 20.50 -25.92
N PRO A 278 19.54 20.12 -25.09
CA PRO A 278 20.82 20.83 -25.00
C PRO A 278 21.64 20.89 -26.30
N LEU A 279 21.29 20.08 -27.31
CA LEU A 279 21.96 20.02 -28.62
C LEU A 279 21.18 20.76 -29.71
N GLY A 280 20.12 21.47 -29.34
CA GLY A 280 19.32 22.31 -30.25
C GLY A 280 18.09 21.63 -30.84
N PHE A 281 17.60 20.55 -30.21
CA PHE A 281 16.26 20.04 -30.54
C PHE A 281 15.20 21.09 -30.14
N GLY A 282 14.38 21.51 -31.11
CA GLY A 282 13.39 22.58 -30.94
C GLY A 282 13.89 23.99 -31.29
N ASP A 283 15.17 24.13 -31.67
CA ASP A 283 15.73 25.41 -32.13
C ASP A 283 15.23 25.78 -33.54
N ALA A 284 15.33 27.07 -33.87
CA ALA A 284 14.95 27.59 -35.19
C ALA A 284 15.70 26.94 -36.36
N ALA A 285 16.88 26.36 -36.12
CA ALA A 285 17.67 25.65 -37.12
C ALA A 285 17.08 24.27 -37.50
N ASN A 286 16.21 23.69 -36.65
CA ASN A 286 15.48 22.44 -36.86
C ASN A 286 16.33 21.26 -37.42
N ARG A 287 17.57 21.13 -36.90
CA ARG A 287 18.54 20.13 -37.38
C ARG A 287 18.33 18.74 -36.80
N ILE A 288 17.46 18.61 -35.80
CA ILE A 288 17.14 17.36 -35.11
C ILE A 288 15.63 17.13 -35.22
N SER A 289 15.22 15.97 -35.72
CA SER A 289 13.81 15.62 -35.91
C SER A 289 13.45 14.31 -35.22
N LEU A 290 12.25 14.26 -34.63
CA LEU A 290 11.74 13.12 -33.85
C LEU A 290 10.39 12.64 -34.41
N SER A 291 10.37 11.43 -34.99
CA SER A 291 9.16 10.81 -35.55
C SER A 291 8.89 9.45 -34.92
N GLY A 292 7.62 9.15 -34.62
CA GLY A 292 7.25 7.87 -34.04
C GLY A 292 6.01 7.95 -33.17
N SER A 293 5.38 6.79 -32.97
CA SER A 293 4.21 6.61 -32.09
C SER A 293 4.57 6.88 -30.62
N ASP A 294 3.61 7.28 -29.80
CA ASP A 294 3.83 7.60 -28.38
C ASP A 294 4.01 6.32 -27.53
N GLN A 295 5.11 5.61 -27.78
CA GLN A 295 5.45 4.36 -27.11
C GLN A 295 6.15 4.64 -25.80
N THR A 296 5.86 3.79 -24.82
CA THR A 296 6.43 3.87 -23.49
C THR A 296 7.31 2.67 -23.20
N VAL A 297 8.33 2.88 -22.35
CA VAL A 297 9.33 1.85 -22.02
C VAL A 297 9.54 1.73 -20.52
N ASP A 298 9.98 0.54 -20.08
CA ASP A 298 10.30 0.28 -18.68
C ASP A 298 11.48 1.12 -18.17
N ALA A 299 11.60 1.27 -16.85
CA ALA A 299 12.61 2.13 -16.23
C ALA A 299 14.06 1.71 -16.53
N GLN A 300 14.31 0.40 -16.71
CA GLN A 300 15.63 -0.13 -17.03
C GLN A 300 16.00 0.22 -18.48
N SER A 301 15.06 0.02 -19.40
CA SER A 301 15.13 0.40 -20.81
C SER A 301 15.28 1.91 -20.98
N LEU A 302 14.53 2.73 -20.23
CA LEU A 302 14.63 4.19 -20.25
C LEU A 302 16.04 4.66 -19.89
N SER A 303 16.61 4.13 -18.80
CA SER A 303 17.95 4.48 -18.34
C SER A 303 19.04 4.05 -19.34
N GLY A 304 18.89 2.86 -19.93
CA GLY A 304 19.83 2.35 -20.91
C GLY A 304 19.77 3.13 -22.23
N LEU A 305 18.57 3.41 -22.74
CA LEU A 305 18.37 4.27 -23.91
C LEU A 305 18.93 5.67 -23.68
N ALA A 306 18.77 6.23 -22.49
CA ALA A 306 19.29 7.56 -22.18
C ALA A 306 20.80 7.66 -22.41
N MET A 307 21.52 6.63 -21.96
CA MET A 307 22.96 6.55 -22.14
C MET A 307 23.33 6.32 -23.61
N ILE A 308 22.62 5.43 -24.32
CA ILE A 308 22.90 5.16 -25.74
C ILE A 308 22.72 6.42 -26.59
N PHE A 309 21.59 7.13 -26.43
CA PHE A 309 21.33 8.35 -27.20
C PHE A 309 22.27 9.49 -26.82
N HIS A 310 22.68 9.60 -25.56
CA HIS A 310 23.70 10.58 -25.17
C HIS A 310 25.05 10.31 -25.88
N GLU A 311 25.46 9.04 -26.02
CA GLU A 311 26.67 8.71 -26.78
C GLU A 311 26.51 9.01 -28.27
N LEU A 312 25.39 8.62 -28.89
CA LEU A 312 25.13 8.90 -30.30
C LEU A 312 25.14 10.40 -30.59
N ALA A 313 24.48 11.19 -29.74
CA ALA A 313 24.41 12.64 -29.93
C ALA A 313 25.78 13.32 -29.69
N THR A 314 26.58 12.80 -28.75
CA THR A 314 27.96 13.26 -28.55
C THR A 314 28.85 12.91 -29.76
N ASN A 315 28.63 11.75 -30.39
CA ASN A 315 29.37 11.36 -31.60
C ASN A 315 28.97 12.23 -32.79
N ALA A 316 27.68 12.49 -32.97
CA ALA A 316 27.18 13.36 -34.02
C ALA A 316 27.78 14.77 -33.95
N THR A 317 27.95 15.33 -32.75
CA THR A 317 28.55 16.67 -32.57
C THR A 317 30.06 16.70 -32.76
N LYS A 318 30.77 15.63 -32.40
CA LYS A 318 32.25 15.58 -32.50
C LYS A 318 32.75 15.15 -33.87
N TYR A 319 32.08 14.16 -34.45
CA TYR A 319 32.57 13.43 -35.60
C TYR A 319 31.55 13.34 -36.74
N GLY A 320 30.27 13.50 -36.45
CA GLY A 320 29.18 13.25 -37.40
C GLY A 320 28.45 14.50 -37.89
N ALA A 321 27.16 14.35 -38.19
CA ALA A 321 26.37 15.37 -38.89
C ALA A 321 26.17 16.68 -38.11
N LEU A 322 26.28 16.66 -36.78
CA LEU A 322 26.11 17.87 -35.96
C LEU A 322 27.41 18.67 -35.79
N LYS A 323 28.54 18.18 -36.30
CA LYS A 323 29.84 18.87 -36.25
C LYS A 323 29.84 20.19 -37.02
N ASP A 324 29.32 20.18 -38.25
CA ASP A 324 29.23 21.33 -39.13
C ASP A 324 27.80 21.89 -39.12
N ALA A 325 27.56 23.11 -39.61
CA ALA A 325 26.25 23.78 -39.52
C ALA A 325 25.16 23.18 -40.44
N SER A 326 25.52 22.34 -41.41
CA SER A 326 24.64 21.86 -42.49
C SER A 326 24.02 20.49 -42.27
N GLY A 327 24.60 19.65 -41.42
CA GLY A 327 24.12 18.27 -41.25
C GLY A 327 22.86 18.19 -40.38
N THR A 328 22.14 17.09 -40.48
CA THR A 328 20.90 16.84 -39.74
C THR A 328 20.89 15.45 -39.13
N VAL A 329 20.09 15.30 -38.07
CA VAL A 329 19.83 14.03 -37.41
C VAL A 329 18.32 13.78 -37.39
N SER A 330 17.90 12.61 -37.85
CA SER A 330 16.54 12.12 -37.65
C SER A 330 16.54 10.91 -36.74
N ILE A 331 15.58 10.88 -35.82
CA ILE A 331 15.32 9.73 -34.97
C ILE A 331 13.88 9.29 -35.21
N GLU A 332 13.73 8.08 -35.71
CA GLU A 332 12.45 7.45 -36.00
C GLU A 332 12.26 6.20 -35.16
N TRP A 333 11.06 5.97 -34.62
CA TRP A 333 10.78 4.73 -33.90
C TRP A 333 9.38 4.18 -34.16
N GLN A 334 9.29 2.86 -34.17
CA GLN A 334 8.05 2.14 -34.42
C GLN A 334 8.02 0.78 -33.72
N THR A 335 6.82 0.32 -33.38
CA THR A 335 6.62 -1.03 -32.86
C THR A 335 6.54 -2.04 -34.00
N THR A 336 7.31 -3.11 -33.88
CA THR A 336 7.40 -4.22 -34.83
C THR A 336 7.08 -5.54 -34.12
N PRO A 337 6.89 -6.66 -34.84
CA PRO A 337 6.71 -7.97 -34.19
C PRO A 337 7.87 -8.39 -33.28
N GLU A 338 9.09 -7.93 -33.58
CA GLU A 338 10.32 -8.22 -32.84
C GLU A 338 10.46 -7.34 -31.57
N GLY A 339 9.71 -6.24 -31.51
CA GLY A 339 9.73 -5.27 -30.43
C GLY A 339 9.81 -3.84 -30.96
N LEU A 340 10.39 -2.94 -30.18
CA LEU A 340 10.50 -1.53 -30.53
C LEU A 340 11.78 -1.28 -31.32
N LYS A 341 11.62 -0.90 -32.59
CA LYS A 341 12.71 -0.52 -33.47
C LYS A 341 12.90 0.99 -33.41
N ILE A 342 14.12 1.44 -33.15
CA ILE A 342 14.53 2.84 -33.16
C ILE A 342 15.66 3.02 -34.16
N GLU A 343 15.51 3.96 -35.08
CA GLU A 343 16.47 4.32 -36.10
C GLU A 343 17.00 5.73 -35.84
N TRP A 344 18.33 5.84 -35.76
CA TRP A 344 19.06 7.10 -35.75
C TRP A 344 19.73 7.25 -37.10
N ALA A 345 19.49 8.36 -37.81
CA ALA A 345 20.11 8.63 -39.09
C ALA A 345 20.75 10.03 -39.09
N GLU A 346 22.02 10.07 -39.46
CA GLU A 346 22.78 11.29 -39.67
C GLU A 346 22.95 11.52 -41.17
N THR A 347 22.75 12.76 -41.63
CA THR A 347 22.89 13.14 -43.04
C THR A 347 23.56 14.49 -43.20
N GLY A 348 24.34 14.67 -44.28
CA GLY A 348 25.00 15.94 -44.57
C GLY A 348 26.17 16.25 -43.64
N GLY A 349 26.71 15.22 -42.98
CA GLY A 349 27.94 15.27 -42.20
C GLY A 349 29.18 14.91 -43.01
N PRO A 350 30.37 14.97 -42.40
CA PRO A 350 31.58 14.41 -42.99
C PRO A 350 31.43 12.90 -43.26
N PRO A 351 32.16 12.32 -44.24
CA PRO A 351 32.07 10.91 -44.56
C PRO A 351 32.28 10.03 -43.32
N ALA A 352 31.28 9.22 -43.00
CA ALA A 352 31.31 8.38 -41.82
C ALA A 352 32.13 7.12 -42.12
N GLN A 353 33.16 6.85 -41.30
CA GLN A 353 33.97 5.64 -41.41
C GLN A 353 33.88 4.84 -40.12
N ALA A 354 33.86 3.52 -40.26
CA ALA A 354 33.93 2.63 -39.12
C ALA A 354 35.19 2.95 -38.30
N PRO A 355 35.09 3.15 -36.97
CA PRO A 355 36.24 3.53 -36.16
C PRO A 355 37.29 2.42 -36.14
N GLU A 356 38.56 2.77 -36.37
CA GLU A 356 39.70 1.82 -36.38
C GLU A 356 39.93 1.15 -35.01
N SER A 357 39.44 1.76 -33.94
CA SER A 357 39.46 1.19 -32.59
C SER A 357 38.12 1.40 -31.89
N GLN A 358 37.67 0.39 -31.14
CA GLN A 358 36.47 0.55 -30.32
C GLN A 358 36.72 1.58 -29.23
N SER A 359 36.10 2.75 -29.39
CA SER A 359 36.05 3.78 -28.36
C SER A 359 35.29 3.30 -27.12
N PHE A 360 35.49 3.98 -26.00
CA PHE A 360 34.78 3.69 -24.77
C PHE A 360 33.25 3.74 -24.93
N GLY A 361 32.72 4.76 -25.62
CA GLY A 361 31.28 4.91 -25.87
C GLY A 361 30.70 3.67 -26.56
N THR A 362 31.40 3.13 -27.54
CA THR A 362 31.00 1.90 -28.25
C THR A 362 30.96 0.67 -27.34
N ARG A 363 31.90 0.53 -26.38
CA ARG A 363 31.91 -0.61 -25.42
C ARG A 363 30.82 -0.50 -24.35
N LEU A 364 30.54 0.71 -23.89
CA LEU A 364 29.48 0.97 -22.92
C LEU A 364 28.12 0.71 -23.54
N VAL A 365 27.87 1.25 -24.74
CA VAL A 365 26.67 0.96 -25.54
C VAL A 365 26.50 -0.54 -25.75
N ALA A 366 27.55 -1.26 -26.14
CA ALA A 366 27.49 -2.72 -26.31
C ALA A 366 27.14 -3.47 -25.01
N THR A 367 27.58 -2.98 -23.85
CA THR A 367 27.28 -3.58 -22.55
C THR A 367 25.84 -3.33 -22.14
N THR A 368 25.34 -2.12 -22.35
CA THR A 368 23.95 -1.74 -22.09
C THR A 368 22.98 -2.48 -22.99
N ILE A 369 23.29 -2.58 -24.29
CA ILE A 369 22.49 -3.37 -25.23
C ILE A 369 22.34 -4.82 -24.75
N ARG A 370 23.42 -5.45 -24.26
CA ARG A 370 23.33 -6.79 -23.66
C ARG A 370 22.47 -6.83 -22.39
N GLN A 371 22.58 -5.84 -21.51
CA GLN A 371 21.76 -5.77 -20.29
C GLN A 371 20.27 -5.57 -20.57
N LEU A 372 19.93 -4.91 -21.67
CA LEU A 372 18.56 -4.70 -22.13
C LEU A 372 18.00 -5.90 -22.94
N GLY A 373 18.82 -6.91 -23.24
CA GLY A 373 18.44 -7.96 -24.19
C GLY A 373 18.14 -7.43 -25.60
N ALA A 374 18.73 -6.28 -25.94
CA ALA A 374 18.50 -5.55 -27.18
C ALA A 374 19.51 -5.95 -28.26
N SER A 375 19.30 -5.47 -29.49
CA SER A 375 20.30 -5.49 -30.56
C SER A 375 20.62 -4.08 -31.06
N ILE A 376 21.84 -3.88 -31.53
CA ILE A 376 22.28 -2.63 -32.18
C ILE A 376 23.07 -2.96 -33.44
N ASP A 377 22.75 -2.27 -34.54
CA ASP A 377 23.45 -2.36 -35.81
C ASP A 377 23.89 -0.97 -36.28
N HIS A 378 25.06 -0.89 -36.93
CA HIS A 378 25.65 0.36 -37.41
C HIS A 378 25.96 0.24 -38.91
N ASP A 379 25.38 1.14 -39.69
CA ASP A 379 25.60 1.27 -41.13
C ASP A 379 26.28 2.61 -41.42
N TRP A 380 27.54 2.53 -41.84
CA TRP A 380 28.41 3.67 -42.13
C TRP A 380 28.28 4.03 -43.61
N GLN A 381 27.59 5.13 -43.91
CA GLN A 381 27.34 5.61 -45.27
C GLN A 381 28.24 6.79 -45.62
N GLY A 382 28.37 7.07 -46.92
CA GLY A 382 29.23 8.16 -47.42
C GLY A 382 28.76 9.56 -46.98
N ASP A 383 27.50 9.71 -46.61
CA ASP A 383 26.84 10.96 -46.21
C ASP A 383 26.44 11.00 -44.73
N GLY A 384 26.74 9.94 -43.95
CA GLY A 384 26.52 9.90 -42.51
C GLY A 384 26.43 8.49 -41.92
N LEU A 385 25.95 8.42 -40.67
CA LEU A 385 25.80 7.17 -39.90
C LEU A 385 24.32 6.84 -39.73
N ARG A 386 23.96 5.57 -39.95
CA ARG A 386 22.66 5.02 -39.57
C ARG A 386 22.84 3.98 -38.47
N VAL A 387 22.08 4.08 -37.39
CA VAL A 387 22.09 3.13 -36.28
C VAL A 387 20.69 2.59 -36.07
N THR A 388 20.56 1.27 -36.00
CA THR A 388 19.29 0.59 -35.70
C THR A 388 19.38 -0.08 -34.35
N ILE A 389 18.49 0.27 -33.43
CA ILE A 389 18.34 -0.35 -32.11
C ILE A 389 17.01 -1.10 -32.07
N VAL A 390 17.02 -2.35 -31.61
CA VAL A 390 15.78 -3.13 -31.40
C VAL A 390 15.71 -3.56 -29.94
N LEU A 391 14.71 -3.05 -29.22
CA LEU A 391 14.38 -3.46 -27.87
C LEU A 391 13.38 -4.62 -27.89
N PRO A 392 13.49 -5.61 -26.99
CA PRO A 392 12.55 -6.73 -26.95
C PRO A 392 11.14 -6.24 -26.60
N ARG A 393 10.12 -6.94 -27.10
CA ARG A 393 8.71 -6.60 -26.87
C ARG A 393 8.32 -6.54 -25.38
N THR A 394 9.01 -7.29 -24.52
CA THR A 394 8.81 -7.27 -23.06
C THR A 394 9.13 -5.92 -22.41
N SER A 395 9.87 -5.06 -23.11
CA SER A 395 10.28 -3.73 -22.63
C SER A 395 9.37 -2.60 -23.10
N VAL A 396 8.32 -2.93 -23.88
CA VAL A 396 7.44 -1.98 -24.55
C VAL A 396 6.01 -2.20 -24.08
N THR A 397 5.36 -1.12 -23.65
CA THR A 397 3.92 -1.14 -23.33
C THR A 397 3.20 -0.25 -24.34
N VAL A 398 2.23 -0.84 -25.05
CA VAL A 398 1.41 -0.17 -26.08
C VAL A 398 0.33 0.67 -25.42
#